data_AF-A0A9W9PE87-F1
#
_entry.id   AF-A0A9W9PE87-F1
#
_cell.length_a   1.000
_cell.length_b   1.000
_cell.length_c   1.000
_cell.angle_alpha   90.00
_cell.angle_beta   90.00
_cell.angle_gamma   90.00
#
_symmetry.space_group_name_H-M   'P 1'
#
loop_
_entity.id
_entity.type
_entity.pdbx_description
1 polymer ?
#
loop_
_entity_poly.entity_id
_entity_poly.type
_entity_poly.pdbx_seq_one_letter_code
_entity_poly.pdbx_strand_id
1 'polypeptide(L)'
;MLAPNFSFANTPLPPVPPVEEAPTYSPDQVPSCGGHGTLEILEVTRFLEAHGIECCVVGVSALMFYGAGRSRDEWDLCVPDNKLHEAAALLACGSLADKIHPVPPLPIQHPSSLSHTYHRFKGKGIHFYLVLVPAHDAHISSGPFRIQRSMNGIPYPTLQVLMQSFLDTNDEVSLCDCIDGSNVSEEWGRRYLDLDGSNDLEWASRMNQRAKEAAQGKGWPFVYYFPTQKISKREKWESRVRGKKGRLEWKTPDSLFDTRFRLKGSPDPWTQKLMSS
;
A
#
# COMPACT_ATOMS: atom_id res chain seq x y z
N MET A 1 51.33 42.57 37.85
CA MET A 1 49.86 42.50 37.79
C MET A 1 49.47 41.03 37.83
N LEU A 2 48.91 40.56 38.94
CA LEU A 2 48.38 39.20 39.10
C LEU A 2 46.99 39.35 39.75
N ALA A 3 45.99 38.69 39.15
CA ALA A 3 44.56 38.86 39.35
C ALA A 3 44.04 38.23 40.67
N PRO A 4 42.85 38.62 41.17
CA PRO A 4 42.29 38.11 42.42
C PRO A 4 41.51 36.80 42.25
N ASN A 5 41.43 36.08 43.37
CA ASN A 5 40.70 34.82 43.60
C ASN A 5 39.20 34.90 43.28
N PHE A 6 38.63 33.82 42.75
CA PHE A 6 37.21 33.49 42.88
C PHE A 6 37.04 32.10 43.47
N SER A 7 36.54 32.05 44.71
CA SER A 7 36.04 30.84 45.36
C SER A 7 34.57 30.67 44.97
N PHE A 8 34.23 29.56 44.32
CA PHE A 8 32.84 29.22 44.04
C PHE A 8 32.25 28.49 45.25
N ALA A 9 31.33 29.16 45.94
CA ALA A 9 30.52 28.53 46.97
C ALA A 9 29.54 27.52 46.34
N ASN A 10 29.66 26.24 46.72
CA ASN A 10 28.68 25.21 46.36
C ASN A 10 27.35 25.50 47.05
N THR A 11 26.34 25.91 46.26
CA THR A 11 24.96 26.00 46.73
C THR A 11 24.21 24.74 46.28
N PRO A 12 23.54 23.98 47.17
CA PRO A 12 22.77 22.81 46.75
C PRO A 12 21.59 23.22 45.86
N LEU A 13 21.40 22.50 44.75
CA LEU A 13 20.26 22.69 43.86
C LEU A 13 18.95 22.29 44.57
N PRO A 14 17.84 22.99 44.31
CA PRO A 14 16.53 22.64 44.87
C PRO A 14 16.06 21.28 44.36
N PRO A 15 15.26 20.54 45.16
CA PRO A 15 14.74 19.24 44.77
C PRO A 15 13.79 19.37 43.57
N VAL A 16 14.01 18.49 42.58
CA VAL A 16 13.18 18.36 41.39
C VAL A 16 11.77 17.90 41.83
N PRO A 17 10.68 18.55 41.38
CA PRO A 17 9.34 18.11 41.69
C PRO A 17 9.08 16.71 41.12
N PRO A 18 8.21 15.90 41.77
CA PRO A 18 7.89 14.56 41.30
C PRO A 18 7.32 14.61 39.89
N VAL A 19 7.89 13.79 39.01
CA VAL A 19 7.43 13.58 37.64
C VAL A 19 6.01 13.00 37.72
N GLU A 20 5.02 13.72 37.19
CA GLU A 20 3.68 13.15 36.96
C GLU A 20 3.85 11.83 36.20
N GLU A 21 3.24 10.76 36.73
CA GLU A 21 3.25 9.45 36.11
C GLU A 21 2.80 9.59 34.65
N ALA A 22 3.68 9.20 33.73
CA ALA A 22 3.38 9.18 32.31
C ALA A 22 2.07 8.42 32.09
N PRO A 23 1.16 8.89 31.21
CA PRO A 23 -0.06 8.17 30.91
C PRO A 23 0.30 6.74 30.57
N THR A 24 -0.32 5.79 31.26
CA THR A 24 -0.13 4.36 31.05
C THR A 24 -0.51 4.05 29.61
N TYR A 25 0.50 3.97 28.75
CA TYR A 25 0.35 3.57 27.37
C TYR A 25 -0.09 2.11 27.36
N SER A 26 -1.40 1.87 27.26
CA SER A 26 -1.89 0.54 26.97
C SER A 26 -1.49 0.22 25.52
N PRO A 27 -0.62 -0.77 25.29
CA PRO A 27 -0.21 -1.09 23.93
C PRO A 27 -1.42 -1.55 23.13
N ASP A 28 -1.51 -1.10 21.88
CA ASP A 28 -2.54 -1.55 20.94
C ASP A 28 -2.57 -3.09 20.90
N GLN A 29 -3.76 -3.66 20.87
CA GLN A 29 -3.94 -5.10 20.69
C GLN A 29 -3.53 -5.54 19.27
N VAL A 30 -3.13 -6.81 19.15
CA VAL A 30 -2.78 -7.42 17.88
C VAL A 30 -4.03 -7.55 16.99
N PRO A 31 -4.00 -7.08 15.73
CA PRO A 31 -5.13 -7.21 14.80
C PRO A 31 -5.53 -8.66 14.51
N SER A 32 -6.72 -8.85 13.95
CA SER A 32 -7.21 -10.19 13.59
C SER A 32 -6.29 -10.96 12.62
N CYS A 33 -6.49 -12.29 12.57
CA CYS A 33 -5.79 -13.21 11.68
C CYS A 33 -4.26 -13.11 11.79
N GLY A 34 -3.72 -13.20 13.02
CA GLY A 34 -2.27 -13.19 13.25
C GLY A 34 -1.60 -11.84 13.04
N GLY A 35 -2.34 -10.74 13.26
CA GLY A 35 -1.83 -9.38 13.08
C GLY A 35 -2.04 -8.79 11.69
N HIS A 36 -2.73 -9.50 10.79
CA HIS A 36 -2.99 -9.00 9.44
C HIS A 36 -4.14 -7.98 9.39
N GLY A 37 -5.06 -7.98 10.34
CA GLY A 37 -6.17 -7.02 10.33
C GLY A 37 -7.24 -7.36 9.26
N THR A 38 -7.37 -8.64 8.92
CA THR A 38 -8.20 -9.14 7.81
C THR A 38 -9.70 -8.96 8.08
N LEU A 39 -10.15 -9.17 9.31
CA LEU A 39 -11.55 -8.98 9.69
C LEU A 39 -11.91 -7.49 9.74
N GLU A 40 -10.98 -6.64 10.18
CA GLU A 40 -11.16 -5.20 10.26
C GLU A 40 -11.32 -4.58 8.87
N ILE A 41 -10.44 -4.92 7.91
CA ILE A 41 -10.61 -4.43 6.54
C ILE A 41 -11.84 -5.02 5.86
N LEU A 42 -12.21 -6.27 6.17
CA LEU A 42 -13.43 -6.88 5.65
C LEU A 42 -14.67 -6.12 6.14
N GLU A 43 -14.67 -5.69 7.40
CA GLU A 43 -15.74 -4.88 7.95
C GLU A 43 -15.82 -3.50 7.26
N VAL A 44 -14.68 -2.84 7.08
CA VAL A 44 -14.59 -1.54 6.38
C VAL A 44 -15.10 -1.64 4.95
N THR A 45 -14.66 -2.65 4.19
CA THR A 45 -15.08 -2.85 2.80
C THR A 45 -16.59 -3.12 2.69
N ARG A 46 -17.14 -4.00 3.54
CA ARG A 46 -18.58 -4.27 3.58
C ARG A 46 -19.40 -3.04 3.98
N PHE A 47 -18.88 -2.24 4.91
CA PHE A 47 -19.55 -1.02 5.33
C PHE A 47 -19.66 -0.01 4.18
N LEU A 48 -18.58 0.22 3.43
CA LEU A 48 -18.61 1.10 2.26
C LEU A 48 -19.55 0.55 1.16
N GLU A 49 -19.48 -0.75 0.88
CA GLU A 49 -20.36 -1.40 -0.10
C GLU A 49 -21.85 -1.28 0.29
N ALA A 50 -22.18 -1.41 1.57
CA ALA A 50 -23.54 -1.23 2.09
C ALA A 50 -24.06 0.21 1.91
N HIS A 51 -23.16 1.19 1.79
CA HIS A 51 -23.49 2.59 1.49
C HIS A 51 -23.35 2.92 0.00
N GLY A 52 -23.26 1.91 -0.88
CA GLY A 52 -23.17 2.09 -2.32
C GLY A 52 -21.83 2.64 -2.81
N ILE A 53 -20.78 2.56 -1.99
CA ILE A 53 -19.42 2.92 -2.36
C ILE A 53 -18.65 1.64 -2.67
N GLU A 54 -18.45 1.39 -3.96
CA GLU A 54 -17.57 0.31 -4.39
C GLU A 54 -16.12 0.60 -3.98
N CYS A 55 -15.42 -0.43 -3.52
CA CYS A 55 -14.04 -0.32 -3.10
C CYS A 55 -13.27 -1.61 -3.42
N CYS A 56 -11.96 -1.51 -3.58
CA CYS A 56 -11.11 -2.69 -3.65
C CYS A 56 -9.75 -2.44 -2.99
N VAL A 57 -9.17 -3.48 -2.41
CA VAL A 57 -7.86 -3.41 -1.77
C VAL A 57 -6.78 -3.42 -2.85
N VAL A 58 -5.90 -2.42 -2.82
CA VAL A 58 -4.77 -2.24 -3.76
C VAL A 58 -3.43 -2.32 -3.03
N GLY A 59 -2.35 -1.86 -3.67
CA GLY A 59 -1.02 -1.78 -3.08
C GLY A 59 -0.46 -3.15 -2.65
N VAL A 60 0.24 -3.16 -1.52
CA VAL A 60 0.94 -4.37 -1.03
C VAL A 60 -0.02 -5.52 -0.75
N SER A 61 -1.20 -5.23 -0.20
CA SER A 61 -2.22 -6.26 0.06
C SER A 61 -2.66 -6.98 -1.21
N ALA A 62 -2.81 -6.27 -2.33
CA ALA A 62 -3.19 -6.89 -3.60
C ALA A 62 -2.06 -7.76 -4.16
N LEU A 63 -0.80 -7.32 -4.03
CA LEU A 63 0.37 -8.12 -4.39
C LEU A 63 0.43 -9.42 -3.57
N MET A 64 0.22 -9.33 -2.25
CA MET A 64 0.17 -10.50 -1.36
C MET A 64 -0.96 -11.46 -1.75
N PHE A 65 -2.14 -10.94 -2.06
CA PHE A 65 -3.27 -11.75 -2.53
C PHE A 65 -2.94 -12.54 -3.80
N TYR A 66 -2.17 -11.94 -4.71
CA TYR A 66 -1.67 -12.59 -5.92
C TYR A 66 -0.35 -13.34 -5.74
N GLY A 67 0.06 -13.63 -4.50
CA GLY A 67 1.16 -14.54 -4.19
C GLY A 67 2.53 -13.90 -3.97
N ALA A 68 2.64 -12.57 -3.93
CA ALA A 68 3.91 -11.92 -3.65
C ALA A 68 4.31 -12.05 -2.17
N GLY A 69 5.60 -12.36 -1.93
CA GLY A 69 6.18 -12.40 -0.59
C GLY A 69 6.50 -11.01 -0.06
N ARG A 70 5.48 -10.27 0.40
CA ARG A 70 5.62 -8.91 0.94
C ARG A 70 5.12 -8.81 2.39
N SER A 71 5.59 -7.78 3.09
CA SER A 71 5.03 -7.33 4.37
C SER A 71 4.27 -6.04 4.15
N ARG A 72 3.09 -5.93 4.76
CA ARG A 72 2.23 -4.76 4.69
C ARG A 72 2.24 -4.04 6.03
N ASP A 73 2.43 -2.73 5.98
CA ASP A 73 2.34 -1.86 7.14
C ASP A 73 0.91 -1.30 7.33
N GLU A 74 0.23 -0.94 6.25
CA GLU A 74 -1.14 -0.43 6.26
C GLU A 74 -1.97 -0.91 5.06
N TRP A 75 -3.30 -0.88 5.18
CA TRP A 75 -4.21 -1.29 4.11
C TRP A 75 -4.50 -0.14 3.15
N ASP A 76 -4.16 -0.32 1.87
CA ASP A 76 -4.56 0.60 0.80
C ASP A 76 -5.93 0.22 0.25
N LEU A 77 -6.93 1.07 0.50
CA LEU A 77 -8.30 0.85 0.04
C LEU A 77 -8.65 1.86 -1.06
N CYS A 78 -8.71 1.35 -2.29
CA CYS A 78 -9.10 2.11 -3.46
C CYS A 78 -10.59 2.43 -3.45
N VAL A 79 -10.95 3.69 -3.69
CA VAL A 79 -12.33 4.17 -3.83
C VAL A 79 -12.46 5.10 -5.05
N PRO A 80 -13.62 5.14 -5.73
CA PRO A 80 -13.86 6.08 -6.81
C PRO A 80 -13.60 7.54 -6.40
N ASP A 81 -12.93 8.30 -7.27
CA ASP A 81 -12.55 9.69 -7.03
C ASP A 81 -13.71 10.55 -6.52
N ASN A 82 -14.86 10.45 -7.17
CA ASN A 82 -16.08 11.21 -6.86
C ASN A 82 -16.74 10.78 -5.54
N LYS A 83 -16.31 9.66 -4.95
CA LYS A 83 -16.81 9.11 -3.69
C LYS A 83 -15.80 9.20 -2.55
N LEU A 84 -14.58 9.67 -2.80
CA LEU A 84 -13.51 9.72 -1.80
C LEU A 84 -13.91 10.51 -0.53
N HIS A 85 -14.45 11.72 -0.69
CA HIS A 85 -14.86 12.54 0.45
C HIS A 85 -16.06 11.95 1.19
N GLU A 86 -17.01 11.35 0.47
CA GLU A 86 -18.16 10.66 1.05
C GLU A 86 -17.71 9.44 1.87
N ALA A 87 -16.81 8.62 1.32
CA ALA A 87 -16.21 7.49 2.02
C ALA A 87 -15.47 7.93 3.29
N ALA A 88 -14.64 8.97 3.20
CA ALA A 88 -13.91 9.50 4.35
C ALA A 88 -14.87 9.99 5.46
N ALA A 89 -15.93 10.70 5.09
CA ALA A 89 -16.94 11.18 6.04
C ALA A 89 -17.70 10.02 6.70
N LEU A 90 -18.09 9.00 5.93
CA LEU A 90 -18.77 7.81 6.45
C LEU A 90 -17.90 7.02 7.44
N LEU A 91 -16.60 6.87 7.16
CA LEU A 91 -15.68 6.19 8.07
C LEU A 91 -15.40 7.01 9.34
N ALA A 92 -15.41 8.34 9.26
CA ALA A 92 -15.16 9.22 10.40
C ALA A 92 -16.37 9.38 11.33
N CYS A 93 -17.59 9.40 10.77
CA CYS A 93 -18.82 9.78 11.49
C CYS A 93 -19.91 8.70 11.48
N GLY A 94 -19.75 7.61 10.73
CA GLY A 94 -20.73 6.52 10.64
C GLY A 94 -20.64 5.51 11.78
N SER A 95 -21.36 4.39 11.66
CA SER A 95 -21.37 3.34 12.69
C SER A 95 -20.01 2.65 12.91
N LEU A 96 -19.04 2.86 12.00
CA LEU A 96 -17.66 2.42 12.18
C LEU A 96 -16.81 3.37 13.03
N ALA A 97 -17.29 4.58 13.35
CA ALA A 97 -16.54 5.56 14.14
C ALA A 97 -16.21 5.05 15.57
N ASP A 98 -16.94 4.06 16.08
CA ASP A 98 -16.62 3.41 17.37
C ASP A 98 -15.45 2.43 17.26
N LYS A 99 -15.08 2.02 16.05
CA LYS A 99 -14.03 1.02 15.78
C LYS A 99 -12.79 1.63 15.13
N ILE A 100 -12.95 2.64 14.30
CA ILE A 100 -11.85 3.37 13.65
C ILE A 100 -11.99 4.86 13.88
N HIS A 101 -10.88 5.59 13.80
CA HIS A 101 -10.87 7.05 13.87
C HIS A 101 -9.87 7.63 12.86
N PRO A 102 -10.14 8.83 12.32
CA PRO A 102 -9.19 9.50 11.45
C PRO A 102 -7.91 9.83 12.23
N VAL A 103 -6.77 9.68 11.56
CA VAL A 103 -5.46 10.09 12.07
C VAL A 103 -4.75 10.93 11.02
N PRO A 104 -3.79 11.78 11.41
CA PRO A 104 -2.99 12.51 10.43
C PRO A 104 -2.33 11.54 9.43
N PRO A 105 -2.21 11.95 8.14
CA PRO A 105 -1.40 11.22 7.18
C PRO A 105 0.02 11.05 7.70
N LEU A 106 0.74 10.04 7.18
CA LEU A 106 2.15 9.88 7.53
C LEU A 106 2.93 11.13 7.11
N PRO A 107 3.78 11.69 7.98
CA PRO A 107 4.53 12.91 7.67
C PRO A 107 5.65 12.66 6.65
N ILE A 108 5.96 11.39 6.38
CA ILE A 108 7.01 10.96 5.48
C ILE A 108 6.39 10.63 4.13
N GLN A 109 6.94 11.24 3.08
CA GLN A 109 6.60 10.86 1.72
C GLN A 109 7.26 9.53 1.38
N HIS A 110 6.48 8.61 0.82
CA HIS A 110 7.02 7.39 0.25
C HIS A 110 7.39 7.61 -1.23
N PRO A 111 8.50 7.02 -1.71
CA PRO A 111 8.83 7.04 -3.13
C PRO A 111 7.67 6.55 -3.98
N SER A 112 7.35 7.30 -5.04
CA SER A 112 6.28 6.96 -6.00
C SER A 112 4.89 6.76 -5.34
N SER A 113 4.59 7.49 -4.26
CA SER A 113 3.30 7.46 -3.58
C SER A 113 2.91 8.83 -3.03
N LEU A 114 1.61 9.15 -3.11
CA LEU A 114 1.02 10.33 -2.47
C LEU A 114 0.27 9.96 -1.18
N SER A 115 0.59 8.85 -0.51
CA SER A 115 -0.09 8.39 0.71
C SER A 115 -0.14 9.44 1.82
N HIS A 116 0.87 10.31 1.91
CA HIS A 116 0.92 11.46 2.82
C HIS A 116 -0.15 12.54 2.55
N THR A 117 -0.89 12.45 1.46
CA THR A 117 -1.99 13.37 1.09
C THR A 117 -3.37 12.74 1.27
N TYR A 118 -3.44 11.46 1.62
CA TYR A 118 -4.68 10.69 1.64
C TYR A 118 -5.31 10.64 3.04
N HIS A 119 -6.61 10.36 3.08
CA HIS A 119 -7.31 10.13 4.34
C HIS A 119 -6.83 8.82 4.97
N ARG A 120 -6.35 8.90 6.22
CA ARG A 120 -5.81 7.77 6.98
C ARG A 120 -6.63 7.53 8.23
N PHE A 121 -6.88 6.27 8.55
CA PHE A 121 -7.65 5.85 9.72
C PHE A 121 -6.87 4.82 10.53
N LYS A 122 -7.09 4.83 11.84
CA LYS A 122 -6.54 3.88 12.80
C LYS A 122 -7.67 3.15 13.53
N GLY A 123 -7.52 1.85 13.76
CA GLY A 123 -8.37 1.08 14.66
C GLY A 123 -8.23 1.54 16.12
N LYS A 124 -9.34 1.68 16.83
CA LYS A 124 -9.35 2.06 18.24
C LYS A 124 -8.87 0.87 19.09
N GLY A 125 -7.76 1.04 19.78
CA GLY A 125 -7.18 0.02 20.68
C GLY A 125 -6.52 -1.16 19.97
N ILE A 126 -6.36 -1.13 18.64
CA ILE A 126 -5.75 -2.19 17.83
C ILE A 126 -4.73 -1.61 16.84
N HIS A 127 -3.68 -2.38 16.53
CA HIS A 127 -2.61 -1.93 15.62
C HIS A 127 -3.00 -2.09 14.14
N PHE A 128 -4.10 -1.46 13.74
CA PHE A 128 -4.68 -1.53 12.39
C PHE A 128 -4.74 -0.14 11.76
N TYR A 129 -4.21 -0.01 10.54
CA TYR A 129 -4.23 1.22 9.77
C TYR A 129 -4.75 0.98 8.36
N LEU A 130 -5.51 1.94 7.85
CA LEU A 130 -5.93 1.98 6.46
C LEU A 130 -5.82 3.38 5.88
N VAL A 131 -5.63 3.44 4.56
CA VAL A 131 -5.56 4.67 3.78
C VAL A 131 -6.57 4.55 2.64
N LEU A 132 -7.36 5.61 2.43
CA LEU A 132 -8.24 5.72 1.27
C LEU A 132 -7.45 6.23 0.08
N VAL A 133 -7.28 5.39 -0.93
CA VAL A 133 -6.55 5.72 -2.16
C VAL A 133 -7.56 6.09 -3.24
N PRO A 134 -7.43 7.26 -3.87
CA PRO A 134 -8.25 7.61 -5.04
C PRO A 134 -8.03 6.61 -6.19
N ALA A 135 -9.09 6.22 -6.90
CA ALA A 135 -8.99 5.23 -7.97
C ALA A 135 -8.02 5.65 -9.08
N HIS A 136 -8.06 6.93 -9.48
CA HIS A 136 -7.10 7.46 -10.45
C HIS A 136 -5.63 7.36 -9.98
N ASP A 137 -5.37 7.48 -8.68
CA ASP A 137 -4.01 7.39 -8.11
C ASP A 137 -3.49 5.97 -8.09
N ALA A 138 -4.38 4.99 -7.87
CA ALA A 138 -4.05 3.58 -8.01
C ALA A 138 -3.99 3.12 -9.49
N HIS A 139 -4.28 4.02 -10.44
CA HIS A 139 -4.48 3.72 -11.87
C HIS A 139 -5.49 2.57 -12.06
N ILE A 140 -6.59 2.67 -11.32
CA ILE A 140 -7.76 1.79 -11.43
C ILE A 140 -8.89 2.62 -12.04
N SER A 141 -9.52 2.12 -13.10
CA SER A 141 -10.59 2.85 -13.78
C SER A 141 -11.75 3.16 -12.82
N SER A 142 -12.24 4.40 -12.84
CA SER A 142 -13.33 4.92 -11.99
C SER A 142 -14.74 4.44 -12.40
N GLY A 143 -14.84 3.33 -13.13
CA GLY A 143 -16.09 2.61 -13.42
C GLY A 143 -16.36 1.52 -12.39
N PRO A 144 -17.33 0.61 -12.63
CA PRO A 144 -17.52 -0.54 -11.76
C PRO A 144 -16.22 -1.33 -11.69
N PHE A 145 -15.69 -1.50 -10.49
CA PHE A 145 -14.43 -2.20 -10.30
C PHE A 145 -14.59 -3.64 -10.75
N ARG A 146 -13.64 -4.10 -11.58
CA ARG A 146 -13.54 -5.52 -11.90
C ARG A 146 -12.90 -6.22 -10.72
N ILE A 147 -13.74 -6.71 -9.80
CA ILE A 147 -13.33 -7.26 -8.51
C ILE A 147 -13.14 -8.78 -8.58
N GLN A 148 -12.04 -9.24 -8.01
CA GLN A 148 -11.84 -10.61 -7.53
C GLN A 148 -11.97 -10.60 -6.00
N ARG A 149 -12.86 -11.42 -5.44
CA ARG A 149 -12.95 -11.56 -3.98
C ARG A 149 -12.02 -12.66 -3.48
N SER A 150 -11.40 -12.43 -2.32
CA SER A 150 -10.73 -13.49 -1.57
C SER A 150 -11.76 -14.44 -0.93
N MET A 151 -11.28 -15.52 -0.32
CA MET A 151 -12.14 -16.46 0.42
C MET A 151 -12.95 -15.79 1.54
N ASN A 152 -12.38 -14.76 2.18
CA ASN A 152 -13.06 -14.01 3.24
C ASN A 152 -14.01 -12.93 2.68
N GLY A 153 -14.11 -12.80 1.35
CA GLY A 153 -14.96 -11.82 0.68
C GLY A 153 -14.32 -10.45 0.49
N ILE A 154 -13.05 -10.26 0.85
CA ILE A 154 -12.34 -8.98 0.66
C ILE A 154 -12.21 -8.71 -0.85
N PRO A 155 -12.64 -7.54 -1.34
CA PRO A 155 -12.54 -7.18 -2.74
C PRO A 155 -11.11 -6.77 -3.11
N TYR A 156 -10.57 -7.34 -4.19
CA TYR A 156 -9.31 -6.96 -4.84
C TYR A 156 -9.59 -6.66 -6.32
N PRO A 157 -8.80 -5.80 -7.00
CA PRO A 157 -8.86 -5.73 -8.45
C PRO A 157 -8.50 -7.09 -9.05
N THR A 158 -9.16 -7.49 -10.15
CA THR A 158 -8.73 -8.66 -10.93
C THR A 158 -7.26 -8.54 -11.34
N LEU A 159 -6.59 -9.69 -11.52
CA LEU A 159 -5.16 -9.74 -11.85
C LEU A 159 -4.82 -8.92 -13.10
N GLN A 160 -5.70 -8.95 -14.10
CA GLN A 160 -5.60 -8.14 -15.31
C GLN A 160 -5.53 -6.64 -14.99
N VAL A 161 -6.48 -6.14 -14.19
CA VAL A 161 -6.56 -4.73 -13.84
C VAL A 161 -5.33 -4.31 -13.03
N LEU A 162 -4.92 -5.13 -12.07
CA LEU A 162 -3.75 -4.85 -11.24
C LEU A 162 -2.44 -4.82 -12.04
N MET A 163 -2.23 -5.79 -12.94
CA MET A 163 -1.02 -5.81 -13.77
C MET A 163 -1.01 -4.69 -14.81
N GLN A 164 -2.17 -4.34 -15.36
CA GLN A 164 -2.29 -3.23 -16.29
C GLN A 164 -1.93 -1.91 -15.61
N SER A 165 -2.39 -1.69 -14.37
CA SER A 165 -2.06 -0.46 -13.63
C SER A 165 -0.55 -0.33 -13.40
N PHE A 166 0.17 -1.42 -13.09
CA PHE A 166 1.63 -1.38 -12.94
C PHE A 166 2.38 -1.15 -14.26
N LEU A 167 1.86 -1.66 -15.39
CA LEU A 167 2.43 -1.35 -16.71
C LEU A 167 2.26 0.12 -17.04
N ASP A 168 1.05 0.65 -16.88
CA ASP A 168 0.69 2.01 -17.25
C ASP A 168 1.37 3.05 -16.35
N THR A 169 1.55 2.76 -15.05
CA THR A 169 2.24 3.65 -14.10
C THR A 169 3.77 3.51 -14.10
N ASN A 170 4.31 2.61 -14.93
CA ASN A 170 5.72 2.25 -14.95
C ASN A 170 6.24 1.71 -13.60
N ASP A 171 5.38 1.13 -12.74
CA ASP A 171 5.78 0.49 -11.49
C ASP A 171 6.41 -0.88 -11.75
N GLU A 172 7.73 -0.86 -11.97
CA GLU A 172 8.52 -2.05 -12.25
C GLU A 172 8.54 -3.06 -11.11
N VAL A 173 8.59 -2.56 -9.87
CA VAL A 173 8.76 -3.39 -8.68
C VAL A 173 7.49 -4.19 -8.43
N SER A 174 6.35 -3.51 -8.39
CA SER A 174 5.06 -4.17 -8.20
C SER A 174 4.71 -5.07 -9.38
N LEU A 175 5.07 -4.69 -10.61
CA LEU A 175 4.90 -5.55 -11.79
C LEU A 175 5.69 -6.86 -11.66
N CYS A 176 6.98 -6.79 -11.31
CA CYS A 176 7.80 -7.99 -11.15
C CYS A 176 7.27 -8.90 -10.05
N ASP A 177 6.85 -8.32 -8.93
CA ASP A 177 6.30 -9.10 -7.83
C ASP A 177 4.97 -9.75 -8.15
N CYS A 178 4.10 -9.06 -8.88
CA CYS A 178 2.83 -9.61 -9.32
C CYS A 178 3.07 -10.75 -10.34
N ILE A 179 4.02 -10.58 -11.27
CA ILE A 179 4.44 -11.62 -12.23
C ILE A 179 5.01 -12.83 -11.49
N ASP A 180 5.84 -12.61 -10.49
CA ASP A 180 6.46 -13.70 -9.73
C ASP A 180 5.44 -14.39 -8.82
N GLY A 181 4.55 -13.65 -8.17
CA GLY A 181 3.49 -14.21 -7.33
C GLY A 181 2.47 -15.02 -8.11
N SER A 182 2.13 -14.58 -9.33
CA SER A 182 1.12 -15.24 -10.16
C SER A 182 1.66 -16.23 -11.18
N ASN A 183 2.95 -16.20 -11.45
CA ASN A 183 3.62 -17.01 -12.45
C ASN A 183 2.98 -17.01 -13.86
N VAL A 184 2.29 -15.93 -14.24
CA VAL A 184 1.66 -15.78 -15.57
C VAL A 184 2.68 -15.81 -16.73
N SER A 185 2.28 -16.34 -17.89
CA SER A 185 3.15 -16.44 -19.08
C SER A 185 3.11 -15.21 -19.97
N GLU A 186 3.97 -15.14 -20.99
CA GLU A 186 3.93 -14.05 -21.99
C GLU A 186 2.59 -14.05 -22.74
N GLU A 187 2.09 -15.23 -23.10
CA GLU A 187 0.81 -15.45 -23.78
C GLU A 187 -0.37 -14.99 -22.93
N TRP A 188 -0.31 -15.18 -21.61
CA TRP A 188 -1.32 -14.65 -20.70
C TRP A 188 -1.42 -13.14 -20.84
N GLY A 189 -0.29 -12.42 -20.84
CA GLY A 189 -0.28 -10.97 -21.01
C GLY A 189 -0.80 -10.54 -22.38
N ARG A 190 -0.44 -11.24 -23.45
CA ARG A 190 -0.96 -10.96 -24.81
C ARG A 190 -2.47 -11.12 -24.91
N ARG A 191 -3.07 -12.00 -24.09
CA ARG A 191 -4.50 -12.27 -24.09
C ARG A 191 -5.30 -11.31 -23.22
N TYR A 192 -4.74 -10.89 -22.08
CA TYR A 192 -5.48 -10.15 -21.06
C TYR A 192 -5.03 -8.71 -20.88
N LEU A 193 -3.81 -8.32 -21.26
CA LEU A 193 -3.31 -6.95 -21.06
C LEU A 193 -3.35 -6.15 -22.35
N ASP A 194 -3.55 -4.84 -22.22
CA ASP A 194 -3.26 -3.90 -23.29
C ASP A 194 -1.76 -3.58 -23.30
N LEU A 195 -1.06 -4.25 -24.21
CA LEU A 195 0.39 -4.12 -24.41
C LEU A 195 0.75 -3.10 -25.50
N ASP A 196 -0.22 -2.46 -26.14
CA ASP A 196 0.03 -1.52 -27.22
C ASP A 196 0.44 -0.14 -26.69
N GLY A 197 1.34 0.53 -27.39
CA GLY A 197 1.83 1.84 -26.98
C GLY A 197 2.80 1.82 -25.78
N SER A 198 2.78 2.91 -25.01
CA SER A 198 3.67 3.14 -23.87
C SER A 198 2.90 3.36 -22.57
N ASN A 199 3.64 3.38 -21.46
CA ASN A 199 3.12 3.79 -20.15
C ASN A 199 2.46 5.20 -20.20
N ASP A 200 1.60 5.47 -19.23
CA ASP A 200 0.75 6.65 -19.12
C ASP A 200 1.56 7.85 -18.57
N LEU A 201 2.12 8.62 -19.50
CA LEU A 201 2.92 9.81 -19.18
C LEU A 201 2.05 10.98 -18.70
N GLU A 202 0.78 11.03 -19.09
CA GLU A 202 -0.16 12.07 -18.64
C GLU A 202 -0.51 11.86 -17.17
N TRP A 203 -0.77 10.61 -16.78
CA TRP A 203 -0.91 10.24 -15.38
C TRP A 203 0.35 10.59 -14.59
N ALA A 204 1.53 10.17 -15.05
CA ALA A 204 2.78 10.45 -14.34
C ALA A 204 3.01 11.96 -14.15
N SER A 205 2.73 12.76 -15.18
CA SER A 205 2.87 14.22 -15.13
C SER A 205 1.91 14.87 -14.15
N ARG A 206 0.65 14.41 -14.11
CA ARG A 206 -0.37 14.87 -13.17
C ARG A 206 -0.02 14.49 -11.72
N MET A 207 0.45 13.27 -11.50
CA MET A 207 0.88 12.82 -10.17
C MET A 207 2.08 13.62 -9.67
N ASN A 208 3.04 13.91 -10.56
CA ASN A 208 4.19 14.76 -10.26
C ASN A 208 3.80 16.21 -9.96
N GLN A 209 2.79 16.74 -10.63
CA GLN A 209 2.26 18.07 -10.33
C GLN A 209 1.64 18.11 -8.93
N ARG A 210 0.84 17.11 -8.56
CA ARG A 210 0.26 16.99 -7.21
C ARG A 210 1.31 16.79 -6.13
N ALA A 211 2.36 16.00 -6.41
CA ALA A 211 3.49 15.84 -5.49
C ALA A 211 4.16 17.20 -5.18
N LYS A 212 4.35 18.04 -6.20
CA LYS A 212 4.92 19.39 -6.04
C LYS A 212 4.02 20.31 -5.21
N GLU A 213 2.72 20.27 -5.48
CA GLU A 213 1.72 21.07 -4.75
C GLU A 213 1.66 20.66 -3.28
N ALA A 214 1.63 19.35 -3.00
CA ALA A 214 1.65 18.81 -1.64
C ALA A 214 2.93 19.14 -0.86
N ALA A 215 4.05 19.31 -1.55
CA ALA A 215 5.30 19.71 -0.94
C ALA A 215 5.34 21.18 -0.53
N GLN A 216 4.38 22.02 -0.96
CA GLN A 216 4.27 23.44 -0.55
C GLN A 216 5.58 24.24 -0.71
N GLY A 217 6.32 23.99 -1.79
CA GLY A 217 7.60 24.66 -2.06
C GLY A 217 8.79 24.10 -1.29
N LYS A 218 8.63 23.03 -0.50
CA LYS A 218 9.76 22.24 -0.02
C LYS A 218 10.51 21.66 -1.22
N GLY A 219 11.84 21.81 -1.22
CA GLY A 219 12.68 21.48 -2.36
C GLY A 219 12.72 19.98 -2.70
N TRP A 220 13.50 19.65 -3.74
CA TRP A 220 13.63 18.29 -4.30
C TRP A 220 13.93 17.12 -3.31
N PRO A 221 14.57 17.27 -2.13
CA PRO A 221 14.68 16.13 -1.20
C PRO A 221 13.35 15.74 -0.54
N PHE A 222 12.29 16.54 -0.72
CA PHE A 222 10.96 16.33 -0.16
C PHE A 222 9.89 16.16 -1.25
N VAL A 223 10.28 15.76 -2.47
CA VAL A 223 9.34 15.41 -3.54
C VAL A 223 9.82 14.15 -4.24
N TYR A 224 9.11 13.06 -4.06
CA TYR A 224 9.34 11.84 -4.84
C TYR A 224 8.47 11.86 -6.11
N TYR A 225 9.14 11.82 -7.26
CA TYR A 225 8.48 11.85 -8.55
C TYR A 225 8.21 10.45 -9.10
N PHE A 226 7.04 10.31 -9.70
CA PHE A 226 6.64 9.19 -10.53
C PHE A 226 7.46 9.18 -11.83
N PRO A 227 7.89 8.01 -12.31
CA PRO A 227 8.71 7.90 -13.52
C PRO A 227 8.03 8.49 -14.76
N THR A 228 8.69 9.42 -15.45
CA THR A 228 8.22 10.03 -16.70
C THR A 228 8.93 9.50 -17.95
N GLN A 229 9.77 8.48 -17.79
CA GLN A 229 10.40 7.81 -18.93
C GLN A 229 9.32 7.09 -19.75
N LYS A 230 9.37 7.28 -21.08
CA LYS A 230 8.54 6.53 -22.02
C LYS A 230 9.10 5.12 -22.19
N ILE A 231 8.29 4.12 -21.86
CA ILE A 231 8.62 2.69 -21.91
C ILE A 231 7.54 1.97 -22.72
N SER A 232 7.96 1.10 -23.64
CA SER A 232 7.06 0.21 -24.38
C SER A 232 6.43 -0.81 -23.43
N LYS A 233 5.09 -0.86 -23.37
CA LYS A 233 4.36 -1.80 -22.48
C LYS A 233 4.69 -3.24 -22.85
N ARG A 234 4.69 -3.54 -24.15
CA ARG A 234 5.04 -4.87 -24.70
C ARG A 234 6.46 -5.29 -24.34
N GLU A 235 7.46 -4.46 -24.61
CA GLU A 235 8.86 -4.80 -24.33
C GLU A 235 9.08 -4.97 -22.82
N LYS A 236 8.47 -4.11 -22.00
CA LYS A 236 8.53 -4.22 -20.55
C LYS A 236 7.93 -5.55 -20.09
N TRP A 237 6.71 -5.85 -20.51
CA TRP A 237 6.03 -7.10 -20.16
C TRP A 237 6.87 -8.32 -20.50
N GLU A 238 7.28 -8.45 -21.76
CA GLU A 238 8.02 -9.61 -22.24
C GLU A 238 9.36 -9.75 -21.52
N SER A 239 10.09 -8.65 -21.33
CA SER A 239 11.34 -8.63 -20.56
C SER A 239 11.14 -9.11 -19.12
N ARG A 240 10.09 -8.64 -18.43
CA ARG A 240 9.83 -9.03 -17.02
C ARG A 240 9.38 -10.47 -16.90
N VAL A 241 8.59 -10.99 -17.82
CA VAL A 241 8.19 -12.40 -17.80
C VAL A 241 9.39 -13.31 -18.09
N ARG A 242 10.22 -13.02 -19.09
CA ARG A 242 11.45 -13.81 -19.38
C ARG A 242 12.45 -13.75 -18.24
N GLY A 243 12.52 -12.61 -17.56
CA GLY A 243 13.47 -12.36 -16.46
C GLY A 243 13.15 -13.06 -15.14
N LYS A 244 12.07 -13.87 -15.03
CA LYS A 244 11.67 -14.54 -13.77
C LYS A 244 12.82 -15.30 -13.09
N LYS A 245 13.57 -16.08 -13.87
CA LYS A 245 14.71 -16.86 -13.34
C LYS A 245 15.85 -15.99 -12.84
N GLY A 246 16.06 -14.83 -13.46
CA GLY A 246 17.03 -13.84 -13.00
C GLY A 246 16.65 -13.15 -11.68
N ARG A 247 15.40 -13.30 -11.22
CA ARG A 247 14.92 -12.77 -9.93
C ARG A 247 14.93 -13.79 -8.79
N LEU A 248 15.43 -14.99 -9.05
CA LEU A 248 15.68 -15.95 -7.97
C LEU A 248 16.84 -15.45 -7.09
N GLU A 249 16.73 -15.73 -5.81
CA GLU A 249 17.68 -15.34 -4.78
C GLU A 249 18.29 -16.60 -4.15
N TRP A 250 19.28 -16.43 -3.28
CA TRP A 250 19.90 -17.55 -2.56
C TRP A 250 18.92 -18.36 -1.71
N LYS A 251 17.79 -17.76 -1.28
CA LYS A 251 16.71 -18.45 -0.55
C LYS A 251 15.70 -19.16 -1.45
N THR A 252 15.74 -18.94 -2.76
CA THR A 252 14.77 -19.46 -3.73
C THR A 252 15.50 -20.25 -4.82
N PRO A 253 16.08 -21.41 -4.47
CA PRO A 253 16.88 -22.19 -5.40
C PRO A 253 16.04 -22.65 -6.60
N ASP A 254 16.61 -22.54 -7.80
CA ASP A 254 15.94 -22.89 -9.06
C ASP A 254 15.47 -24.35 -9.12
N SER A 255 16.08 -25.25 -8.34
CA SER A 255 15.61 -26.63 -8.23
C SER A 255 14.18 -26.73 -7.68
N LEU A 256 13.78 -25.84 -6.77
CA LEU A 256 12.48 -25.86 -6.08
C LEU A 256 11.50 -24.79 -6.57
N PHE A 257 12.01 -23.66 -7.09
CA PHE A 257 11.19 -22.48 -7.40
C PHE A 257 11.05 -22.23 -8.92
N ASP A 258 9.83 -21.91 -9.35
CA ASP A 258 9.55 -21.41 -10.70
C ASP A 258 9.81 -19.91 -10.82
N THR A 259 9.48 -19.16 -9.77
CA THR A 259 9.67 -17.71 -9.66
C THR A 259 10.19 -17.36 -8.26
N ARG A 260 10.48 -16.09 -8.02
CA ARG A 260 10.86 -15.58 -6.68
C ARG A 260 9.87 -15.99 -5.57
N PHE A 261 8.60 -16.21 -5.87
CA PHE A 261 7.57 -16.49 -4.85
C PHE A 261 6.85 -17.83 -5.02
N ARG A 262 7.17 -18.61 -6.05
CA ARG A 262 6.39 -19.79 -6.42
C ARG A 262 7.21 -21.05 -6.49
N LEU A 263 6.80 -22.04 -5.71
CA LEU A 263 7.30 -23.40 -5.82
C LEU A 263 6.79 -24.05 -7.10
N LYS A 264 7.62 -24.92 -7.67
CA LYS A 264 7.25 -25.75 -8.82
C LYS A 264 5.99 -26.55 -8.53
N GLY A 265 5.01 -26.47 -9.43
CA GLY A 265 3.74 -27.20 -9.34
C GLY A 265 2.76 -26.69 -8.27
N SER A 266 3.05 -25.56 -7.60
CA SER A 266 2.09 -24.99 -6.63
C SER A 266 0.84 -24.41 -7.33
N PRO A 267 -0.37 -24.59 -6.76
CA PRO A 267 -1.60 -24.06 -7.34
C PRO A 267 -1.71 -22.55 -7.13
N ASP A 268 -2.43 -21.84 -8.01
CA ASP A 268 -2.51 -20.38 -8.00
C ASP A 268 -3.13 -19.83 -6.70
N PRO A 269 -2.47 -18.88 -6.02
CA PRO A 269 -2.83 -18.50 -4.65
C PRO A 269 -4.22 -17.87 -4.54
N TRP A 270 -4.68 -17.14 -5.56
CA TRP A 270 -6.03 -16.55 -5.57
C TRP A 270 -7.12 -17.53 -6.00
N THR A 271 -6.76 -18.77 -6.36
CA THR A 271 -7.69 -19.84 -6.76
C THR A 271 -7.82 -20.94 -5.71
N GLN A 272 -6.89 -20.99 -4.74
CA GLN A 272 -6.91 -21.99 -3.68
C GLN A 272 -8.15 -21.76 -2.81
N LYS A 273 -9.13 -22.67 -2.91
CA LYS A 273 -10.07 -22.91 -1.81
C LYS A 273 -9.26 -23.66 -0.76
N LEU A 274 -8.94 -23.04 0.37
CA LEU A 274 -8.42 -23.78 1.52
C LEU A 274 -9.43 -24.90 1.82
N MET A 275 -9.01 -26.15 1.64
CA MET A 275 -9.73 -27.27 2.23
C MET A 275 -9.68 -27.03 3.73
N SER A 276 -10.84 -26.79 4.32
CA SER A 276 -11.02 -26.69 5.76
C SER A 276 -10.40 -27.91 6.43
N SER A 277 -9.31 -27.69 7.15
CA SER A 277 -8.80 -28.60 8.18
C SER A 277 -9.12 -28.03 9.54
#